data_AF-A0A327T6A0-F1
#
_entry.id   AF-A0A327T6A0-F1
#
_cell.length_a   1.000
_cell.length_b   1.000
_cell.length_c   1.000
_cell.angle_alpha   90.00
_cell.angle_beta   90.00
_cell.angle_gamma   90.00
#
_symmetry.space_group_name_H-M   'P 1'
#
loop_
_entity.id
_entity.type
_entity.pdbx_description
1 polymer ?
#
loop_
_entity_poly.entity_id
_entity_poly.type
_entity_poly.pdbx_seq_one_letter_code
_entity_poly.pdbx_strand_id
1 'polypeptide(L)'
;MRPVPVCTCLPGATLWLADAREHDAGAELAALLCTGHHRRAEFLPAFPPLPGEDPAGVVRRTGMVAEILARNGVLAVVAGPGPEPSGLAEVRERHRLSGTAFLAPAAGPGPASTADALLALLGAHHLVRRT
;
A
#
# COMPACT_ATOMS: atom_id res chain seq x y z
N MET A 1 -21.86 5.15 -17.23
CA MET A 1 -20.89 4.08 -16.99
C MET A 1 -21.40 3.22 -15.84
N ARG A 2 -21.48 1.89 -16.00
CA ARG A 2 -21.81 0.98 -14.89
C ARG A 2 -20.54 0.79 -14.05
N PRO A 3 -20.58 0.88 -12.71
CA PRO A 3 -19.42 0.58 -11.88
C PRO A 3 -18.98 -0.86 -12.15
N VAL A 4 -17.68 -1.05 -12.38
CA VAL A 4 -17.10 -2.39 -12.49
C VAL A 4 -17.25 -3.08 -11.12
N PRO A 5 -17.82 -4.30 -11.03
CA PRO A 5 -17.89 -4.99 -9.76
C PRO A 5 -16.47 -5.29 -9.26
N VAL A 6 -16.14 -4.78 -8.07
CA VAL A 6 -14.88 -5.05 -7.36
C VAL A 6 -15.15 -5.99 -6.20
N CYS A 7 -14.26 -6.97 -5.98
CA CYS A 7 -14.40 -7.95 -4.90
C CYS A 7 -13.36 -7.76 -3.79
N THR A 8 -13.79 -8.02 -2.54
CA THR A 8 -12.94 -8.25 -1.36
C THR A 8 -12.60 -9.74 -1.17
N CYS A 9 -12.68 -10.54 -2.24
CA CYS A 9 -12.51 -12.00 -2.25
C CYS A 9 -11.11 -12.49 -1.85
N LEU A 10 -10.12 -11.60 -1.88
CA LEU A 10 -8.75 -11.86 -1.42
C LEU A 10 -8.49 -11.10 -0.11
N PRO A 11 -7.61 -11.59 0.78
CA PRO A 11 -7.28 -10.89 2.02
C PRO A 11 -6.75 -9.49 1.72
N GLY A 12 -7.21 -8.47 2.45
CA GLY A 12 -6.68 -7.12 2.31
C GLY A 12 -5.22 -7.05 2.76
N ALA A 13 -4.52 -6.03 2.28
CA ALA A 13 -3.08 -5.91 2.46
C ALA A 13 -2.63 -4.45 2.32
N THR A 14 -1.41 -4.18 2.77
CA THR A 14 -0.74 -2.89 2.57
C THR A 14 0.54 -3.08 1.78
N LEU A 15 0.70 -2.30 0.71
CA LEU A 15 1.94 -2.12 -0.03
C LEU A 15 2.49 -0.74 0.29
N TRP A 16 3.64 -0.67 0.97
CA TRP A 16 4.26 0.57 1.42
C TRP A 16 5.44 0.95 0.53
N LEU A 17 5.25 1.95 -0.32
CA LEU A 17 6.25 2.50 -1.23
C LEU A 17 7.00 3.61 -0.51
N ALA A 18 8.27 3.35 -0.18
CA ALA A 18 9.10 4.29 0.58
C ALA A 18 9.85 5.30 -0.31
N ASP A 19 9.92 5.04 -1.62
CA ASP A 19 10.57 5.93 -2.57
C ASP A 19 9.54 6.87 -3.21
N ALA A 20 9.77 8.18 -3.10
CA ALA A 20 8.90 9.19 -3.68
C ALA A 20 8.76 9.05 -5.22
N ARG A 21 9.76 8.46 -5.89
CA ARG A 21 9.73 8.17 -7.33
C ARG A 21 8.69 7.12 -7.70
N GLU A 22 8.19 6.34 -6.73
CA GLU A 22 7.19 5.29 -6.93
C GLU A 22 5.75 5.82 -6.75
N HIS A 23 5.55 7.12 -6.51
CA HIS A 23 4.22 7.71 -6.30
C HIS A 23 3.28 7.45 -7.48
N ASP A 24 3.71 7.80 -8.69
CA ASP A 24 2.89 7.66 -9.90
C ASP A 24 2.61 6.18 -10.21
N ALA A 25 3.62 5.32 -10.05
CA ALA A 25 3.47 3.88 -10.20
C ALA A 25 2.49 3.28 -9.17
N GLY A 26 2.47 3.79 -7.95
CA GLY A 26 1.52 3.38 -6.90
C GLY A 26 0.08 3.78 -7.23
N ALA A 27 -0.12 5.01 -7.72
CA ALA A 27 -1.43 5.48 -8.16
C ALA A 27 -1.94 4.70 -9.38
N GLU A 28 -1.08 4.47 -10.36
CA GLU A 28 -1.37 3.65 -11.54
C GLU A 28 -1.71 2.21 -11.15
N LEU A 29 -0.95 1.59 -10.25
CA LEU A 29 -1.22 0.25 -9.74
C LEU A 29 -2.60 0.15 -9.10
N ALA A 30 -2.99 1.11 -8.25
CA ALA A 30 -4.31 1.10 -7.61
C ALA A 30 -5.44 1.16 -8.65
N ALA A 31 -5.28 1.98 -9.70
CA ALA A 31 -6.22 2.04 -10.81
C ALA A 31 -6.28 0.73 -11.60
N LEU A 32 -5.14 0.12 -11.89
CA LEU A 32 -5.02 -1.16 -12.59
C LEU A 32 -5.68 -2.30 -11.79
N LEU A 33 -5.47 -2.36 -10.48
CA LEU A 33 -6.11 -3.34 -9.60
C LEU A 33 -7.64 -3.25 -9.64
N CYS A 34 -8.18 -2.03 -9.60
CA CYS A 34 -9.62 -1.80 -9.66
C CYS A 34 -10.22 -2.17 -11.02
N THR A 35 -9.57 -1.75 -12.11
CA THR A 35 -10.14 -1.84 -13.47
C THR A 35 -9.80 -3.14 -14.19
N GLY A 36 -8.58 -3.65 -14.03
CA GLY A 36 -8.07 -4.85 -14.72
C GLY A 36 -8.15 -6.13 -13.89
N HIS A 37 -8.15 -6.03 -12.56
CA HIS A 37 -8.14 -7.20 -11.67
C HIS A 37 -9.37 -7.33 -10.77
N HIS A 38 -10.36 -6.45 -10.91
CA HIS A 38 -11.58 -6.42 -10.09
C HIS A 38 -11.29 -6.44 -8.58
N ARG A 39 -10.16 -5.86 -8.18
CA ARG A 39 -9.67 -5.85 -6.81
C ARG A 39 -9.89 -4.48 -6.21
N ARG A 40 -10.55 -4.42 -5.04
CA ARG A 40 -10.68 -3.14 -4.34
C ARG A 40 -9.33 -2.70 -3.79
N ALA A 41 -8.81 -1.61 -4.32
CA ALA A 41 -7.54 -1.01 -3.92
C ALA A 41 -7.72 0.50 -3.75
N GLU A 42 -6.96 1.08 -2.82
CA GLU A 42 -6.98 2.52 -2.54
C GLU A 42 -5.54 3.03 -2.50
N PHE A 43 -5.27 4.09 -3.25
CA PHE A 43 -3.98 4.78 -3.18
C PHE A 43 -4.02 5.82 -2.05
N LEU A 44 -3.09 5.70 -1.11
CA LEU A 44 -2.92 6.63 0.01
C LEU A 44 -1.63 7.43 -0.20
N PRO A 45 -1.71 8.70 -0.62
CA PRO A 45 -0.54 9.56 -0.63
C PRO A 45 -0.06 9.83 0.80
N ALA A 46 1.19 10.29 0.95
CA ALA A 46 1.72 10.72 2.22
C ALA A 46 0.78 11.75 2.87
N PHE A 47 0.32 11.47 4.08
CA PHE A 47 -0.54 12.42 4.79
C PHE A 47 0.27 13.64 5.21
N PRO A 48 -0.32 14.85 5.12
CA PRO A 48 0.32 16.02 5.68
C PRO A 48 0.46 15.87 7.20
N PRO A 49 1.53 16.41 7.82
CA PRO A 49 1.68 16.43 9.26
C PRO A 49 0.59 17.28 9.92
N LEU A 50 0.07 16.81 11.05
CA LEU A 50 -0.80 17.59 11.94
C LEU A 50 0.04 18.56 12.80
N PRO A 51 -0.56 19.62 13.37
CA PRO A 51 0.15 20.52 14.27
C PRO A 51 0.80 19.77 15.44
N GLY A 52 2.13 19.88 15.57
CA GLY A 52 2.92 19.22 16.62
C GLY A 52 3.20 17.73 16.37
N GLU A 53 2.82 17.18 15.23
CA GLU A 53 3.09 15.78 14.86
C GLU A 53 4.53 15.62 14.35
N ASP A 54 5.24 14.66 14.91
CA ASP A 54 6.57 14.26 14.43
C ASP A 54 6.45 13.40 13.16
N PRO A 55 7.53 13.26 12.36
CA PRO A 55 7.50 12.40 11.17
C PRO A 55 7.08 10.95 11.47
N ALA A 56 7.43 10.43 12.65
CA ALA A 56 7.01 9.11 13.11
C ALA A 56 5.49 9.03 13.35
N GLY A 57 4.89 10.09 13.86
CA GLY A 57 3.44 10.24 14.06
C GLY A 57 2.70 10.16 12.74
N VAL A 58 3.19 10.85 11.71
CA VAL A 58 2.63 10.77 10.35
C VAL A 58 2.63 9.33 9.85
N VAL A 59 3.77 8.64 9.96
CA VAL A 59 3.92 7.24 9.56
C VAL A 59 2.95 6.32 10.32
N ARG A 60 2.85 6.47 11.65
CA ARG A 60 1.94 5.68 12.49
C ARG A 60 0.48 5.91 12.11
N ARG A 61 0.09 7.16 11.85
CA ARG A 61 -1.28 7.53 11.48
C ARG A 61 -1.63 7.03 10.09
N THR A 62 -0.76 7.20 9.10
CA THR A 62 -0.94 6.62 7.76
C THR A 62 -1.01 5.09 7.84
N GLY A 63 -0.13 4.46 8.60
CA GLY A 63 -0.13 3.01 8.80
C GLY A 63 -1.37 2.47 9.52
N MET A 64 -1.98 3.25 10.43
CA MET A 64 -3.26 2.92 11.05
C MET A 64 -4.40 2.93 10.02
N VAL A 65 -4.48 3.96 9.17
CA VAL A 65 -5.49 4.01 8.11
C VAL A 65 -5.30 2.86 7.13
N ALA A 66 -4.06 2.57 6.73
CA ALA A 66 -3.75 1.46 5.84
C ALA A 66 -4.16 0.10 6.45
N GLU A 67 -3.88 -0.12 7.74
CA GLU A 67 -4.28 -1.34 8.46
C GLU A 67 -5.82 -1.49 8.55
N ILE A 68 -6.54 -0.40 8.83
CA ILE A 68 -8.01 -0.40 8.83
C ILE A 68 -8.55 -0.83 7.45
N LEU A 69 -8.00 -0.30 6.37
CA LEU A 69 -8.40 -0.69 5.01
C LEU A 69 -8.06 -2.16 4.73
N ALA A 70 -6.86 -2.60 5.09
CA ALA A 70 -6.42 -3.99 4.90
C ALA A 70 -7.32 -4.99 5.64
N ARG A 71 -7.75 -4.68 6.88
CA ARG A 71 -8.70 -5.53 7.62
C ARG A 71 -10.06 -5.66 6.98
N ASN A 72 -10.45 -4.69 6.17
CA ASN A 72 -11.72 -4.68 5.45
C ASN A 72 -11.59 -5.24 4.01
N GLY A 73 -10.50 -5.95 3.72
CA GLY A 73 -10.32 -6.62 2.43
C GLY A 73 -9.84 -5.69 1.30
N VAL A 74 -9.47 -4.45 1.62
CA VAL A 74 -8.93 -3.47 0.67
C VAL A 74 -7.42 -3.64 0.56
N LEU A 75 -6.87 -3.48 -0.65
CA LEU A 75 -5.43 -3.38 -0.86
C LEU A 75 -5.02 -1.89 -0.79
N ALA A 76 -4.41 -1.48 0.31
CA ALA A 76 -3.90 -0.12 0.47
C ALA A 76 -2.52 0.02 -0.18
N VAL A 77 -2.37 0.91 -1.15
CA VAL A 77 -1.09 1.27 -1.76
C VAL A 77 -0.66 2.61 -1.18
N VAL A 78 0.36 2.61 -0.31
CA VAL A 78 0.79 3.79 0.43
C VAL A 78 2.05 4.36 -0.21
N ALA A 79 2.03 5.63 -0.62
CA ALA A 79 3.23 6.39 -0.92
C ALA A 79 3.70 7.11 0.35
N GLY A 80 4.62 6.49 1.08
CA GLY A 80 5.03 6.92 2.43
C GLY A 80 6.25 7.86 2.42
N PRO A 81 6.47 8.60 3.52
CA PRO A 81 7.64 9.49 3.65
C PRO A 81 8.93 8.70 3.90
N GLY A 82 9.75 8.52 2.86
CA GLY A 82 11.20 8.31 2.90
C GLY A 82 11.74 6.95 3.40
N PRO A 83 13.03 6.65 3.13
CA PRO A 83 13.61 5.31 3.22
C PRO A 83 13.96 4.78 4.61
N GLU A 84 13.81 5.54 5.70
CA GLU A 84 13.98 5.02 7.07
C GLU A 84 13.02 5.76 8.02
N PRO A 85 11.73 5.38 8.07
CA PRO A 85 10.80 6.03 8.96
C PRO A 85 10.88 5.33 10.31
N SER A 86 11.45 6.00 11.30
CA SER A 86 11.06 5.78 12.70
C SER A 86 9.53 5.63 12.76
N GLY A 87 9.02 4.48 13.22
CA GLY A 87 7.58 4.17 13.23
C GLY A 87 7.12 3.12 12.20
N LEU A 88 7.88 2.81 11.14
CA LEU A 88 7.50 1.77 10.18
C LEU A 88 7.47 0.37 10.82
N ALA A 89 8.39 0.12 11.75
CA ALA A 89 8.42 -1.12 12.54
C ALA A 89 7.12 -1.31 13.34
N GLU A 90 6.59 -0.24 13.95
CA GLU A 90 5.31 -0.28 14.65
C GLU A 90 4.13 -0.51 13.70
N VAL A 91 4.17 0.05 12.50
CA VAL A 91 3.15 -0.20 11.47
C VAL A 91 3.17 -1.65 11.02
N ARG A 92 4.36 -2.21 10.78
CA ARG A 92 4.55 -3.63 10.42
C ARG A 92 4.05 -4.54 11.55
N GLU A 93 4.39 -4.23 12.80
CA GLU A 93 3.93 -4.99 13.95
C GLU A 93 2.40 -4.93 14.11
N ARG A 94 1.79 -3.76 13.88
CA ARG A 94 0.32 -3.62 13.89
C ARG A 94 -0.35 -4.51 12.84
N HIS A 95 0.19 -4.56 11.62
CA HIS A 95 -0.31 -5.44 10.56
C HIS A 95 -0.14 -6.92 10.94
N ARG A 96 1.01 -7.28 11.52
CA ARG A 96 1.27 -8.64 12.00
C ARG A 96 0.27 -9.06 13.07
N LEU A 97 0.01 -8.20 14.05
CA LEU A 97 -0.98 -8.45 15.12
C LEU A 97 -2.41 -8.54 14.59
N SER A 98 -2.75 -7.80 13.53
CA SER A 98 -4.08 -7.85 12.90
C SER A 98 -4.24 -8.95 11.84
N GLY A 99 -3.18 -9.72 11.56
CA GLY A 99 -3.19 -10.76 10.54
C GLY A 99 -3.31 -10.23 9.10
N THR A 100 -2.96 -8.96 8.88
CA THR A 100 -2.97 -8.35 7.55
C THR A 100 -1.59 -8.36 6.92
N ALA A 101 -1.52 -8.61 5.61
CA ALA A 101 -0.24 -8.62 4.91
C ALA A 101 0.34 -7.20 4.79
N PHE A 102 1.65 -7.07 5.03
CA PHE A 102 2.38 -5.82 4.89
C PHE A 102 3.64 -6.04 4.06
N LEU A 103 3.67 -5.45 2.87
CA LEU A 103 4.77 -5.50 1.92
C LEU A 103 5.42 -4.12 1.83
N ALA A 104 6.74 -4.08 1.89
CA ALA A 104 7.52 -2.88 1.61
C ALA A 104 8.69 -3.32 0.71
N PRO A 105 8.68 -2.98 -0.60
CA PRO A 105 9.82 -3.26 -1.45
C PRO A 105 11.07 -2.55 -0.91
N ALA A 106 12.23 -3.17 -1.10
CA ALA A 106 13.48 -2.61 -0.62
C ALA A 106 13.75 -1.26 -1.32
N ALA A 107 13.90 -0.19 -0.54
CA ALA A 107 14.44 1.06 -1.04
C ALA A 107 15.91 0.82 -1.42
N GLY A 108 16.29 1.17 -2.64
CA GLY A 108 17.65 0.96 -3.13
C GLY A 108 18.03 1.90 -4.27
N PRO A 109 19.31 1.97 -4.65
CA PRO A 109 19.81 2.86 -5.70
C PRO A 109 19.34 2.48 -7.12
N GLY A 110 18.46 1.49 -7.24
CA GLY A 110 17.90 1.04 -8.50
C GLY A 110 16.86 2.02 -9.08
N PRO A 111 16.37 1.72 -10.29
CA PRO A 111 15.22 2.41 -10.86
C PRO A 111 14.00 2.23 -9.95
N ALA A 112 13.11 3.22 -9.93
CA ALA A 112 11.84 3.13 -9.25
C ALA A 112 11.01 1.96 -9.81
N SER A 113 10.26 1.28 -8.96
CA SER A 113 9.38 0.19 -9.39
C SER A 113 8.28 0.73 -10.31
N THR A 114 8.01 0.04 -11.41
CA THR A 114 6.84 0.32 -12.27
C THR A 114 5.57 -0.31 -11.69
N ALA A 115 4.40 0.12 -12.15
CA ALA A 115 3.13 -0.50 -11.76
C ALA A 115 3.11 -2.01 -12.06
N ASP A 116 3.65 -2.45 -13.20
CA ASP A 116 3.76 -3.87 -13.56
C ASP A 116 4.67 -4.66 -12.60
N ALA A 117 5.80 -4.07 -12.19
CA ALA A 117 6.71 -4.71 -11.24
C ALA A 117 6.06 -4.87 -9.86
N LEU A 118 5.33 -3.84 -9.41
CA LEU A 118 4.57 -3.90 -8.16
C LEU A 118 3.41 -4.89 -8.26
N LEU A 119 2.72 -4.97 -9.40
CA LEU A 119 1.67 -5.97 -9.64
C LEU A 119 2.24 -7.39 -9.58
N ALA A 120 3.40 -7.63 -10.20
CA ALA A 120 4.09 -8.92 -10.14
C ALA A 120 4.47 -9.30 -8.70
N LEU A 121 4.95 -8.34 -7.90
CA LEU A 121 5.20 -8.51 -6.47
C LEU A 121 3.91 -8.95 -5.74
N LEU A 122 2.80 -8.25 -5.94
CA LEU A 122 1.53 -8.62 -5.32
C LEU A 122 1.06 -10.03 -5.74
N GLY A 123 1.27 -10.40 -7.01
CA GLY A 123 0.97 -11.74 -7.53
C GLY A 123 1.82 -12.84 -6.89
N ALA A 124 3.11 -12.58 -6.62
CA ALA A 124 4.00 -13.50 -5.91
C ALA A 124 3.55 -13.76 -4.46
N HIS A 125 2.85 -12.80 -3.85
CA HIS A 125 2.28 -12.91 -2.51
C HIS A 125 0.80 -13.32 -2.50
N HIS A 126 0.24 -13.76 -3.64
CA HIS A 126 -1.16 -14.18 -3.77
C HIS A 126 -2.20 -13.11 -3.39
N LEU A 127 -1.83 -11.82 -3.51
CA LEU A 127 -2.69 -10.67 -3.18
C LEU A 127 -3.51 -10.19 -4.40
N VAL A 128 -3.23 -10.74 -5.57
CA VAL A 128 -3.96 -10.53 -6.82
C VAL A 128 -4.17 -11.89 -7.49
N ARG A 129 -5.32 -12.10 -8.13
CA ARG A 129 -5.56 -13.32 -8.89
C ARG A 129 -4.67 -13.30 -10.13
N ARG A 130 -4.03 -14.44 -10.43
CA ARG A 130 -3.41 -14.65 -11.74
C ARG A 130 -4.54 -14.67 -12.76
N THR A 131 -4.53 -13.69 -13.66
CA THR A 131 -5.41 -13.62 -14.84
C THR A 131 -5.04 -14.70 -15.83
#